data_AF-A0A6G1YVC5-F1
#
_entry.id   AF-A0A6G1YVC5-F1
#
_cell.length_a   1.000
_cell.length_b   1.000
_cell.length_c   1.000
_cell.angle_alpha   90.00
_cell.angle_beta   90.00
_cell.angle_gamma   90.00
#
_symmetry.space_group_name_H-M   'P 1'
#
loop_
_entity.id
_entity.type
_entity.pdbx_description
1 polymer ?
#
loop_
_entity_poly.entity_id
_entity_poly.type
_entity_poly.pdbx_seq_one_letter_code
_entity_poly.pdbx_strand_id
1 'polypeptide(L)'
;MVAASVKLLDDTYRTEKNVDVRERLLLVRRVLVDNEQAARVAEKEFHRSRWWAYKWLKRFDQSGLEGLTSISERTAIIRGADDDVVNAILQCISNVKYIIDVRIDYTRPSLAIEIKQFFP
;
A
#
# COMPACT_ATOMS: atom_id res chain seq x y z
N MET A 1 -8.26 20.58 16.29
CA MET A 1 -7.78 19.30 15.72
C MET A 1 -6.68 19.49 14.67
N VAL A 2 -6.80 20.41 13.70
CA VAL A 2 -5.82 20.57 12.59
C VAL A 2 -4.37 20.84 13.03
N ALA A 3 -4.13 21.71 14.02
CA ALA A 3 -2.75 22.10 14.41
C ALA A 3 -1.92 20.96 15.04
N ALA A 4 -2.56 19.99 15.71
CA ALA A 4 -1.87 18.84 16.29
C ALA A 4 -1.42 17.85 15.21
N SER A 5 -2.20 17.71 14.14
CA SER A 5 -1.89 16.86 12.99
C SER A 5 -0.71 17.40 12.16
N VAL A 6 -0.58 18.73 12.03
CA VAL A 6 0.51 19.37 11.26
C VAL A 6 1.87 19.15 11.91
N LYS A 7 2.01 19.44 13.22
CA LYS A 7 3.27 19.23 13.93
C LYS A 7 3.71 17.77 13.88
N LEU A 8 2.76 16.85 14.08
CA LEU A 8 3.04 15.42 13.99
C LEU A 8 3.58 15.01 12.62
N LEU A 9 2.99 15.51 11.53
CA LEU A 9 3.47 15.23 10.16
C LEU A 9 4.88 15.79 9.92
N ASP A 10 5.14 17.03 10.34
CA ASP A 10 6.43 17.68 10.17
C ASP A 10 7.54 16.99 11.00
N ASP A 11 7.25 16.63 12.25
CA ASP A 11 8.18 15.94 13.13
C ASP A 11 8.49 14.53 12.62
N THR A 12 7.46 13.81 12.14
CA THR A 12 7.64 12.47 11.54
C THR A 12 8.45 12.57 10.25
N TYR A 13 8.16 13.55 9.37
CA TYR A 13 8.92 13.75 8.14
C TYR A 13 10.41 14.03 8.41
N ARG A 14 10.73 14.82 9.44
CA ARG A 14 12.12 15.16 9.82
C ARG A 14 12.89 13.96 10.37
N THR A 15 12.21 13.03 11.04
CA THR A 15 12.84 11.88 11.72
C THR A 15 12.83 10.60 10.88
N GLU A 16 11.90 10.48 9.93
CA GLU A 16 11.75 9.31 9.06
C GLU A 16 13.00 9.12 8.18
N LYS A 17 13.58 7.91 8.20
CA LYS A 17 14.79 7.56 7.44
C LYS A 17 14.46 6.87 6.12
N ASN A 18 13.31 6.22 6.02
CA ASN A 18 12.88 5.54 4.80
C ASN A 18 12.39 6.58 3.78
N VAL A 19 13.10 6.66 2.65
CA VAL A 19 12.81 7.63 1.57
C VAL A 19 11.39 7.46 1.04
N ASP A 20 10.91 6.23 0.85
CA ASP A 20 9.57 5.98 0.33
C ASP A 20 8.49 6.45 1.32
N VAL A 21 8.69 6.23 2.62
CA VAL A 21 7.75 6.68 3.65
C VAL A 21 7.78 8.21 3.74
N ARG A 22 8.97 8.79 3.62
CA ARG A 22 9.17 10.24 3.62
C ARG A 22 8.47 10.93 2.45
N GLU A 23 8.51 10.36 1.24
CA GLU A 23 7.74 10.85 0.09
C GLU A 23 6.23 10.82 0.35
N ARG A 24 5.73 9.73 0.93
CA ARG A 24 4.29 9.57 1.24
C ARG A 24 3.84 10.54 2.34
N LEU A 25 4.68 10.75 3.36
CA LEU A 25 4.45 11.76 4.41
C LEU A 25 4.36 13.16 3.80
N LEU A 26 5.28 13.51 2.90
CA LEU A 26 5.29 14.81 2.24
C LEU A 26 4.05 14.99 1.36
N LEU A 27 3.63 13.96 0.62
CA LEU A 27 2.37 13.97 -0.14
C LEU A 27 1.19 14.32 0.77
N VAL A 28 1.04 13.63 1.89
CA VAL A 28 -0.07 13.85 2.83
C VAL A 28 -0.03 15.28 3.37
N ARG A 29 1.15 15.78 3.75
CA ARG A 29 1.32 17.15 4.25
C ARG A 29 0.95 18.19 3.20
N ARG A 30 1.41 18.05 1.95
CA ARG A 30 1.03 18.95 0.84
C ARG A 30 -0.48 18.99 0.62
N VAL A 31 -1.12 17.82 0.61
CA VAL A 31 -2.55 17.73 0.28
C VAL A 31 -3.44 18.21 1.43
N LEU A 32 -3.14 17.81 2.67
CA LEU A 32 -4.00 18.11 3.82
C LEU A 32 -3.70 19.45 4.49
N VAL A 33 -2.46 19.93 4.41
CA VAL A 33 -2.02 21.16 5.08
C VAL A 33 -1.91 22.32 4.11
N ASP A 34 -1.20 22.12 3.00
CA ASP A 34 -1.05 23.17 1.98
C ASP A 34 -2.25 23.24 1.02
N ASN A 35 -3.22 22.33 1.16
CA ASN A 35 -4.41 22.22 0.32
C ASN A 35 -4.08 22.05 -1.18
N GLU A 36 -2.97 21.37 -1.48
CA GLU A 36 -2.55 21.11 -2.85
C GLU A 36 -3.27 19.91 -3.49
N GLN A 37 -3.42 19.94 -4.82
CA GLN A 37 -4.05 18.85 -5.55
C GLN A 37 -3.13 17.62 -5.60
N ALA A 38 -3.58 16.50 -5.03
CA ALA A 38 -2.82 15.25 -4.94
C ALA A 38 -2.17 14.79 -6.26
N ALA A 39 -2.90 14.87 -7.37
CA ALA A 39 -2.39 14.47 -8.69
C ALA A 39 -1.22 15.35 -9.13
N ARG A 40 -1.31 16.67 -8.91
CA ARG A 40 -0.29 17.64 -9.28
C ARG A 40 0.97 17.49 -8.44
N VAL A 41 0.81 17.29 -7.12
CA VAL A 41 1.93 17.03 -6.21
C VAL A 41 2.66 15.76 -6.63
N ALA A 42 1.92 14.67 -6.86
CA ALA A 42 2.50 13.40 -7.27
C ALA A 42 3.30 13.48 -8.58
N GLU A 43 2.77 14.18 -9.58
CA GLU A 43 3.44 14.34 -10.86
C GLU A 43 4.69 15.24 -10.77
N LYS A 44 4.56 16.40 -10.11
CA LYS A 44 5.60 17.43 -10.11
C LYS A 44 6.71 17.21 -9.09
N GLU A 45 6.39 16.69 -7.91
CA GLU A 45 7.37 16.53 -6.82
C GLU A 45 7.94 15.11 -6.75
N PHE A 46 7.14 14.09 -7.11
CA PHE A 46 7.53 12.69 -6.92
C PHE A 46 7.67 11.90 -8.23
N HIS A 47 7.29 12.48 -9.38
CA HIS A 47 7.21 11.77 -10.66
C HIS A 47 6.41 10.46 -10.56
N ARG A 48 5.33 10.48 -9.77
CA ARG A 48 4.43 9.35 -9.54
C ARG A 48 3.08 9.59 -10.22
N SER A 49 2.36 8.49 -10.41
CA SER A 49 1.02 8.54 -11.00
C SER A 49 -0.01 9.13 -10.04
N ARG A 50 -1.10 9.66 -10.61
CA ARG A 50 -2.29 10.06 -9.86
C ARG A 50 -2.80 8.95 -8.94
N TRP A 51 -2.81 7.69 -9.42
CA TRP A 51 -3.28 6.55 -8.63
C TRP A 51 -2.40 6.27 -7.41
N TRP A 52 -1.08 6.41 -7.54
CA TRP A 52 -0.16 6.32 -6.40
C TRP A 52 -0.51 7.33 -5.31
N ALA A 53 -0.84 8.58 -5.70
CA ALA A 53 -1.23 9.62 -4.75
C ALA A 53 -2.49 9.22 -3.96
N TYR A 54 -3.55 8.85 -4.66
CA TYR A 54 -4.81 8.48 -4.03
C TYR A 54 -4.70 7.21 -3.19
N LYS A 55 -3.87 6.23 -3.60
CA LYS A 55 -3.59 5.03 -2.82
C LYS A 55 -3.07 5.39 -1.43
N TRP A 56 -2.07 6.26 -1.36
CA TRP A 56 -1.43 6.61 -0.08
C TRP A 56 -2.28 7.54 0.77
N LEU A 57 -3.00 8.48 0.16
CA LEU A 57 -3.97 9.30 0.88
C LEU A 57 -5.07 8.44 1.50
N LYS A 58 -5.59 7.46 0.76
CA LYS A 58 -6.59 6.51 1.29
C LYS A 58 -6.03 5.69 2.45
N ARG A 59 -4.79 5.20 2.35
CA ARG A 59 -4.16 4.44 3.45
C ARG A 59 -3.91 5.32 4.68
N PHE A 60 -3.54 6.59 4.50
CA PHE A 60 -3.39 7.53 5.60
C PHE A 60 -4.73 7.85 6.27
N ASP A 61 -5.79 8.04 5.48
CA ASP A 61 -7.15 8.24 6.01
C ASP A 61 -7.63 7.05 6.85
N GLN A 62 -7.28 5.83 6.44
CA GLN A 62 -7.68 4.59 7.12
C GLN A 62 -6.86 4.26 8.36
N SER A 63 -5.54 4.53 8.35
CA SER A 63 -4.61 4.00 9.35
C SER A 63 -3.57 5.03 9.83
N GLY A 64 -3.75 6.31 9.52
CA GLY A 64 -2.82 7.37 9.88
C GLY A 64 -1.40 7.11 9.36
N LEU A 65 -0.41 7.42 10.19
CA LEU A 65 1.02 7.24 9.85
C LEU A 65 1.39 5.78 9.57
N GLU A 66 0.76 4.82 10.25
CA GLU A 66 1.02 3.39 10.04
C GLU A 66 0.67 2.96 8.61
N GLY A 67 -0.40 3.55 8.05
CA GLY A 67 -0.82 3.33 6.67
C GLY A 67 0.20 3.76 5.61
N LEU A 68 1.18 4.59 5.97
CA LEU A 68 2.26 5.05 5.09
C LEU A 68 3.50 4.17 5.15
N THR A 69 3.65 3.40 6.23
CA THR A 69 4.74 2.44 6.39
C THR A 69 4.48 1.21 5.53
N SER A 70 5.55 0.59 5.02
CA SER A 70 5.41 -0.52 4.08
C SER A 70 4.83 -1.77 4.75
N ILE A 71 3.52 -1.99 4.66
CA ILE A 71 3.01 -3.36 4.62
C ILE A 71 3.04 -3.75 3.14
N SER A 72 4.10 -4.46 2.78
CA SER A 72 4.29 -5.07 1.48
C SER A 72 2.97 -5.70 1.01
N GLU A 73 2.38 -5.16 -0.05
CA GLU A 73 1.58 -5.99 -0.95
C GLU A 73 2.55 -7.02 -1.53
N ARG A 74 2.75 -8.13 -0.82
CA ARG A 74 3.37 -9.32 -1.41
C ARG A 74 2.32 -9.92 -2.34
N THR A 75 2.19 -9.35 -3.52
CA THR A 75 1.58 -10.07 -4.64
C THR A 75 2.59 -11.11 -5.09
N ALA A 76 2.56 -12.28 -4.45
CA ALA A 76 3.33 -13.43 -4.93
C ALA A 76 2.58 -14.02 -6.13
N ILE A 77 3.11 -13.79 -7.34
CA ILE A 77 2.67 -14.55 -8.52
C ILE A 77 3.44 -15.87 -8.50
N ILE A 78 2.82 -16.91 -7.95
CA ILE A 78 3.40 -18.26 -7.94
C ILE A 78 3.17 -18.85 -9.33
N ARG A 79 4.26 -19.08 -10.08
CA ARG A 79 4.24 -19.84 -11.33
C ARG A 79 4.96 -21.15 -11.09
N GLY A 80 4.22 -22.25 -10.99
CA GLY A 80 4.76 -23.58 -10.76
C GLY A 80 3.83 -24.64 -11.34
N ALA A 81 4.35 -25.84 -11.57
CA ALA A 81 3.52 -27.01 -11.85
C ALA A 81 2.60 -27.30 -10.65
N ASP A 82 1.49 -28.00 -10.88
CA ASP A 82 0.33 -28.07 -9.98
C ASP A 82 0.66 -28.32 -8.48
N ASP A 83 1.70 -29.10 -8.18
CA ASP A 83 2.11 -29.44 -6.81
C ASP A 83 2.90 -28.32 -6.07
N ASP A 84 3.57 -27.43 -6.79
CA ASP A 84 4.32 -26.30 -6.22
C ASP A 84 3.37 -25.18 -5.74
N VAL A 85 2.26 -25.02 -6.46
CA VAL A 85 1.23 -24.02 -6.15
C VAL A 85 0.52 -24.39 -4.85
N VAL A 86 0.14 -25.66 -4.69
CA VAL A 86 -0.53 -26.16 -3.48
C VAL A 86 0.37 -26.01 -2.26
N ASN A 87 1.64 -26.40 -2.34
CA ASN A 87 2.59 -26.27 -1.23
C ASN A 87 2.87 -24.80 -0.86
N ALA A 88 2.98 -23.92 -1.85
CA ALA A 88 3.15 -22.49 -1.62
C ALA A 88 1.91 -21.86 -0.96
N ILE A 89 0.69 -22.27 -1.36
CA ILE A 89 -0.55 -21.85 -0.69
C ILE A 89 -0.58 -22.35 0.75
N LEU A 90 -0.23 -23.63 0.99
CA LEU A 90 -0.18 -24.24 2.33
C LEU A 90 0.79 -23.49 3.27
N GLN A 91 1.96 -23.07 2.75
CA GLN A 91 2.91 -22.23 3.51
C GLN A 91 2.35 -20.83 3.81
N CYS A 92 1.59 -20.22 2.90
CA CYS A 92 0.97 -18.92 3.14
C CYS A 92 -0.16 -18.99 4.18
N ILE A 93 -0.99 -20.03 4.16
CA ILE A 93 -2.16 -20.15 5.05
C ILE A 93 -1.82 -20.67 6.46
N SER A 94 -0.68 -21.34 6.65
CA SER A 94 -0.28 -21.95 7.93
C SER A 94 -0.02 -20.94 9.07
N ASN A 95 0.06 -19.63 8.77
CA ASN A 95 0.35 -18.58 9.74
C ASN A 95 -0.82 -17.60 10.05
N VAL A 96 -2.06 -17.95 9.68
CA VAL A 96 -3.34 -17.33 10.13
C VAL A 96 -3.64 -15.88 9.64
N LYS A 97 -4.92 -15.67 9.29
CA LYS A 97 -5.67 -14.49 8.76
C LYS A 97 -5.25 -13.98 7.38
N TYR A 98 -5.66 -14.72 6.35
CA TYR A 98 -5.69 -14.22 4.97
C TYR A 98 -7.11 -14.33 4.41
N ILE A 99 -7.53 -13.36 3.61
CA ILE A 99 -8.68 -13.47 2.70
C ILE A 99 -8.12 -13.86 1.34
N ILE A 100 -8.58 -14.98 0.80
CA ILE A 100 -8.15 -15.50 -0.50
C ILE A 100 -9.22 -15.14 -1.53
N ASP A 101 -8.89 -14.24 -2.45
CA ASP A 101 -9.73 -13.92 -3.60
C ASP A 101 -9.24 -14.74 -4.80
N VAL A 102 -10.02 -15.72 -5.22
CA VAL A 102 -9.72 -16.52 -6.42
C VAL A 102 -10.43 -15.94 -7.63
N ARG A 103 -9.67 -15.62 -8.69
CA ARG A 103 -10.23 -15.21 -9.98
C ARG A 103 -9.90 -16.23 -11.05
N ILE A 104 -10.95 -16.76 -11.67
CA ILE A 104 -10.85 -17.65 -12.82
C ILE A 104 -11.00 -16.76 -14.07
N ASP A 105 -9.92 -16.61 -14.83
CA ASP A 105 -9.96 -15.99 -16.15
C ASP A 105 -10.28 -17.10 -17.17
N TYR A 106 -11.47 -17.07 -17.76
CA TYR A 106 -11.87 -18.06 -18.76
C TYR A 106 -11.30 -17.78 -20.16
N THR A 107 -10.62 -16.65 -20.35
CA THR A 107 -10.04 -16.24 -21.64
C THR A 107 -8.58 -16.69 -21.82
N ARG A 108 -7.95 -17.17 -20.74
CA ARG A 108 -6.61 -17.78 -20.73
C ARG A 108 -6.68 -19.04 -19.85
N PRO A 109 -6.08 -20.18 -20.20
CA PRO A 109 -6.10 -21.37 -19.35
C PRO A 109 -5.14 -21.20 -18.16
N SER A 110 -5.38 -20.20 -17.32
CA SER A 110 -4.56 -19.87 -16.17
C SER A 110 -5.44 -19.39 -15.01
N LEU A 111 -5.25 -20.00 -13.84
CA LEU A 111 -5.88 -19.58 -12.60
C LEU A 111 -5.08 -18.43 -11.97
N ALA A 112 -5.76 -17.33 -11.61
CA ALA A 112 -5.15 -16.23 -10.88
C ALA A 112 -5.65 -16.23 -9.44
N ILE A 113 -4.76 -16.48 -8.48
CA ILE A 113 -5.08 -16.47 -7.05
C ILE A 113 -4.46 -15.20 -6.44
N GLU A 114 -5.30 -14.35 -5.86
CA GLU A 114 -4.85 -13.18 -5.10
C GLU A 114 -5.02 -13.47 -3.60
N ILE A 115 -3.91 -13.49 -2.85
CA ILE A 115 -3.92 -13.73 -1.41
C ILE A 115 -3.71 -12.39 -0.70
N LYS A 116 -4.69 -11.96 0.10
CA LYS A 116 -4.62 -10.71 0.88
C LYS A 116 -4.45 -11.03 2.35
N GLN A 117 -3.40 -10.49 2.98
CA GLN A 117 -3.22 -10.61 4.42
C GLN A 117 -4.23 -9.71 5.15
N PHE A 118 -4.91 -10.28 6.13
CA PHE A 118 -5.93 -9.59 6.93
C PHE A 118 -5.42 -9.44 8.36
N PHE A 119 -5.28 -8.20 8.83
CA PHE A 119 -5.02 -7.92 10.25
C PHE A 119 -6.30 -7.32 10.87
N PRO A 120 -6.74 -7.79 12.05
CA PRO A 120 -7.91 -7.26 12.75
C PRO A 120 -7.69 -5.82 13.25
#